data_AF-A0A8C5Q9V7-F1
#
_entry.id   AF-A0A8C5Q9V7-F1
#
_cell.length_a   1.000
_cell.length_b   1.000
_cell.length_c   1.000
_cell.angle_alpha   90.00
_cell.angle_beta   90.00
_cell.angle_gamma   90.00
#
_symmetry.space_group_name_H-M   'P 1'
#
loop_
_entity.id
_entity.type
_entity.pdbx_description
1 polymer ?
#
loop_
_entity_poly.entity_id
_entity_poly.type
_entity_poly.pdbx_seq_one_letter_code
_entity_poly.pdbx_strand_id
1 'polypeptide(L)'
;MDSPSPFMAGQNQRPKNERNATPPICAPSTALISKCACFLRNWILSSFPFIWPKGRPRVKTHLLRRPRLEGGLALPDAKLYFYAAQLTRIMDWMLIGSDKLWLDLEERLACRPLWTAPWLPSQLLRPDVPPSGLYRDMLLVWWRIRGPFGLSPALTPLLPLQHHPGFCPGVGTSLHRRFTDGTRLFLFQMLQNDVVTIPGSSDGDDTLSFGDRFALHRLRHFVRSLPRGFRPLRPLTPFETFCKLALPLSKSISTIYALLQKCDTSLPPLCGRWETILELDFTPEIWAKTFYLTLYGSRAFKVIETSYKLLTFWYYTPHQTAHFSLSCDSICWRCGTQTGTYLHIWWTCEKITPFWRLVAEVVMEVTGLDLPFAPAVYLLLHLPGTQRTLRNSVALHLLLAARRLIPAHWRSLEVPSFTEWAEPIEHLRAVDNLAAQQSDRQDPNHLLKWF
;
A
#
# COMPACT_ATOMS: atom_id res chain seq x y z
N MET A 1 -84.11 8.09 -3.49
CA MET A 1 -83.12 9.16 -3.42
C MET A 1 -81.80 8.54 -3.00
N ASP A 2 -80.76 8.32 -3.81
CA ASP A 2 -80.54 8.48 -5.25
C ASP A 2 -79.34 7.58 -5.66
N SER A 3 -79.51 6.88 -6.79
CA SER A 3 -78.52 6.62 -7.87
C SER A 3 -77.35 5.60 -7.77
N PRO A 4 -76.90 5.02 -8.93
CA PRO A 4 -76.05 3.82 -9.04
C PRO A 4 -74.69 4.00 -9.79
N SER A 5 -73.94 2.88 -9.96
CA SER A 5 -72.77 2.60 -10.84
C SER A 5 -71.36 2.60 -10.20
N PRO A 6 -70.50 1.61 -10.54
CA PRO A 6 -69.37 1.94 -11.43
C PRO A 6 -69.06 0.93 -12.54
N PHE A 7 -68.45 1.49 -13.59
CA PHE A 7 -67.98 0.91 -14.85
C PHE A 7 -66.89 -0.16 -14.72
N MET A 8 -67.01 -1.20 -15.57
CA MET A 8 -65.92 -2.10 -15.97
C MET A 8 -65.12 -1.53 -17.15
N ALA A 9 -63.80 -1.74 -17.16
CA ALA A 9 -62.97 -1.58 -18.36
C ALA A 9 -61.81 -2.59 -18.39
N GLY A 10 -62.02 -3.67 -19.15
CA GLY A 10 -61.14 -4.14 -20.23
C GLY A 10 -59.70 -4.55 -19.92
N GLN A 11 -59.49 -5.86 -19.67
CA GLN A 11 -58.24 -6.55 -20.03
C GLN A 11 -58.19 -6.74 -21.55
N ASN A 12 -57.05 -6.43 -22.18
CA ASN A 12 -56.79 -6.79 -23.58
C ASN A 12 -55.43 -7.48 -23.70
N GLN A 13 -55.48 -8.74 -24.14
CA GLN A 13 -54.36 -9.62 -24.46
C GLN A 13 -53.66 -9.20 -25.76
N ARG A 14 -52.36 -9.49 -25.89
CA ARG A 14 -51.67 -9.88 -27.15
C ARG A 14 -50.21 -10.32 -26.87
N PRO A 15 -49.54 -11.07 -27.77
CA PRO A 15 -49.21 -12.49 -27.53
C PRO A 15 -47.71 -12.80 -27.41
N LYS A 16 -47.44 -14.04 -26.97
CA LYS A 16 -46.14 -14.74 -26.99
C LYS A 16 -45.51 -14.72 -28.38
N ASN A 17 -44.20 -14.47 -28.43
CA ASN A 17 -43.36 -14.89 -29.55
C ASN A 17 -42.08 -15.49 -28.99
N GLU A 18 -42.02 -16.82 -28.98
CA GLU A 18 -40.81 -17.61 -28.76
C GLU A 18 -39.90 -17.45 -29.98
N ARG A 19 -38.67 -16.95 -29.78
CA ARG A 19 -37.55 -17.17 -30.71
C ARG A 19 -36.30 -17.47 -29.90
N ASN A 20 -35.90 -18.75 -29.95
CA ASN A 20 -34.54 -19.27 -29.86
C ASN A 20 -33.65 -18.70 -28.75
N ALA A 21 -33.79 -19.25 -27.54
CA ALA A 21 -32.74 -19.19 -26.54
C ALA A 21 -31.59 -20.12 -26.95
N THR A 22 -30.59 -19.60 -27.67
CA THR A 22 -29.24 -20.20 -27.65
C THR A 22 -28.68 -20.04 -26.24
N PRO A 23 -28.11 -21.09 -25.63
CA PRO A 23 -27.54 -20.98 -24.30
C PRO A 23 -26.36 -19.99 -24.32
N PRO A 24 -26.12 -19.20 -23.25
CA PRO A 24 -24.96 -18.34 -23.20
C PRO A 24 -23.72 -19.24 -23.23
N ILE A 25 -22.95 -19.12 -24.30
CA ILE A 25 -21.64 -19.73 -24.47
C ILE A 25 -20.81 -19.30 -23.26
N CYS A 26 -20.53 -20.26 -22.37
CA CYS A 26 -19.56 -20.08 -21.29
C CYS A 26 -18.25 -19.59 -21.90
N ALA A 27 -17.93 -18.32 -21.65
CA ALA A 27 -16.76 -17.67 -22.20
C ALA A 27 -15.46 -18.32 -21.66
N PRO A 28 -14.53 -18.75 -22.53
CA PRO A 28 -13.26 -19.37 -22.12
C PRO A 28 -12.29 -18.40 -21.41
N SER A 29 -12.62 -17.11 -21.27
CA SER A 29 -11.73 -16.06 -20.76
C SER A 29 -11.78 -15.84 -19.23
N THR A 30 -12.68 -16.50 -18.50
CA THR A 30 -12.55 -16.58 -17.04
C THR A 30 -11.36 -17.45 -16.64
N ALA A 31 -10.84 -18.28 -17.54
CA ALA A 31 -9.84 -19.28 -17.21
C ALA A 31 -8.46 -18.70 -16.84
N LEU A 32 -7.93 -17.65 -17.48
CA LEU A 32 -6.59 -17.14 -17.15
C LEU A 32 -6.57 -16.39 -15.82
N ILE A 33 -7.52 -15.47 -15.61
CA ILE A 33 -7.69 -14.74 -14.35
C ILE A 33 -8.07 -15.72 -13.22
N SER A 34 -8.90 -16.73 -13.49
CA SER A 34 -9.26 -17.78 -12.53
C SER A 34 -8.08 -18.70 -12.21
N LYS A 35 -7.30 -19.14 -13.21
CA LYS A 35 -6.09 -19.96 -13.02
C LYS A 35 -5.01 -19.19 -12.27
N CYS A 36 -4.79 -17.92 -12.59
CA CYS A 36 -3.87 -17.06 -11.83
C CYS A 36 -4.38 -16.85 -10.40
N ALA A 37 -5.67 -16.59 -10.20
CA ALA A 37 -6.25 -16.49 -8.87
C ALA A 37 -6.12 -17.79 -8.07
N CYS A 38 -6.28 -18.95 -8.71
CA CYS A 38 -6.09 -20.27 -8.13
C CYS A 38 -4.61 -20.51 -7.77
N PHE A 39 -3.68 -20.21 -8.66
CA PHE A 39 -2.24 -20.29 -8.41
C PHE A 39 -1.81 -19.39 -7.25
N LEU A 40 -2.25 -18.12 -7.26
CA LEU A 40 -1.96 -17.17 -6.18
C LEU A 40 -2.54 -17.62 -4.84
N ARG A 41 -3.75 -18.20 -4.86
CA ARG A 41 -4.38 -18.77 -3.67
C ARG A 41 -3.58 -19.98 -3.16
N ASN A 42 -3.15 -20.87 -4.03
CA ASN A 42 -2.34 -22.04 -3.67
C ASN A 42 -0.98 -21.63 -3.13
N TRP A 43 -0.33 -20.63 -3.72
CA TRP A 43 0.93 -20.09 -3.22
C TRP A 43 0.78 -19.48 -1.82
N ILE A 44 -0.27 -18.67 -1.62
CA ILE A 44 -0.62 -18.13 -0.30
C ILE A 44 -0.85 -19.26 0.71
N LEU A 45 -1.63 -20.28 0.35
CA LEU A 45 -1.88 -21.44 1.21
C LEU A 45 -0.60 -22.25 1.51
N SER A 46 0.33 -22.33 0.57
CA SER A 46 1.60 -23.03 0.77
C SER A 46 2.60 -22.26 1.64
N SER A 47 2.56 -20.92 1.64
CA SER A 47 3.46 -20.08 2.43
C SER A 47 3.02 -19.91 3.89
N PHE A 48 1.71 -19.98 4.17
CA PHE A 48 1.17 -19.83 5.52
C PHE A 48 1.70 -20.84 6.55
N PRO A 49 1.84 -22.14 6.24
CA PRO A 49 2.42 -23.12 7.16
C PRO A 49 3.85 -22.81 7.60
N PHE A 50 4.64 -22.12 6.78
CA PHE A 50 6.00 -21.71 7.15
C PHE A 50 6.00 -20.56 8.17
N ILE A 51 5.04 -19.65 8.07
CA ILE A 51 4.91 -18.50 8.98
C ILE A 51 4.22 -18.92 10.29
N TRP A 52 3.18 -19.75 10.19
CA TRP A 52 2.37 -20.22 11.31
C TRP A 52 2.33 -21.75 11.34
N PRO A 53 3.42 -22.41 11.76
CA PRO A 53 3.45 -23.87 11.85
C PRO A 53 2.36 -24.36 12.80
N LYS A 54 1.40 -25.11 12.26
CA LYS A 54 0.29 -25.77 12.99
C LYS A 54 -0.59 -24.83 13.85
N GLY A 55 -0.64 -23.53 13.55
CA GLY A 55 -1.34 -22.54 14.37
C GLY A 55 -2.26 -21.59 13.60
N ARG A 56 -3.25 -21.02 14.30
CA ARG A 56 -4.03 -19.88 13.79
C ARG A 56 -3.14 -18.63 13.77
N PRO A 57 -3.18 -17.81 12.69
CA PRO A 57 -2.40 -16.57 12.62
C PRO A 57 -2.82 -15.63 13.75
N ARG A 58 -1.88 -15.22 14.62
CA ARG A 58 -2.20 -14.23 15.67
C ARG A 58 -2.10 -12.79 15.20
N VAL A 59 -1.36 -12.56 14.12
CA VAL A 59 -1.30 -11.25 13.43
C VAL A 59 -1.96 -11.40 12.07
N LYS A 60 -2.84 -10.44 11.74
CA LYS A 60 -3.56 -10.42 10.46
C LYS A 60 -2.56 -10.37 9.30
N THR A 61 -2.75 -11.21 8.30
CA THR A 61 -1.88 -11.28 7.12
C THR A 61 -1.77 -9.95 6.38
N HIS A 62 -2.86 -9.18 6.32
CA HIS A 62 -2.86 -7.84 5.73
C HIS A 62 -1.82 -6.93 6.41
N LEU A 63 -1.70 -6.99 7.73
CA LEU A 63 -0.69 -6.22 8.47
C LEU A 63 0.73 -6.70 8.16
N LEU A 64 0.97 -8.01 8.13
CA LEU A 64 2.31 -8.56 7.81
C LEU A 64 2.81 -8.15 6.43
N ARG A 65 1.90 -7.97 5.46
CA ARG A 65 2.21 -7.58 4.08
C ARG A 65 2.53 -6.09 3.91
N ARG A 66 2.20 -5.26 4.90
CA ARG A 66 2.53 -3.83 4.86
C ARG A 66 4.05 -3.63 4.91
N PRO A 67 4.55 -2.50 4.39
CA PRO A 67 5.94 -2.09 4.59
C PRO A 67 6.34 -2.07 6.07
N ARG A 68 7.62 -2.29 6.35
CA ARG A 68 8.16 -2.29 7.72
C ARG A 68 7.94 -0.97 8.44
N LEU A 69 8.06 0.16 7.73
CA LEU A 69 7.82 1.50 8.28
C LEU A 69 6.33 1.78 8.54
N GLU A 70 5.43 0.94 8.06
CA GLU A 70 3.98 1.02 8.29
C GLU A 70 3.49 -0.07 9.26
N GLY A 71 4.42 -0.68 10.02
CA GLY A 71 4.11 -1.69 11.04
C GLY A 71 3.94 -3.12 10.54
N GLY A 72 4.20 -3.38 9.26
CA GLY A 72 4.25 -4.74 8.71
C GLY A 72 5.65 -5.37 8.79
N LEU A 73 5.80 -6.54 8.16
CA LEU A 73 7.10 -7.22 7.99
C LEU A 73 7.59 -7.20 6.53
N ALA A 74 6.89 -6.48 5.65
CA ALA A 74 7.09 -6.48 4.20
C ALA A 74 6.96 -7.89 3.59
N LEU A 75 6.00 -8.69 4.08
CA LEU A 75 5.68 -9.99 3.49
C LEU A 75 5.17 -9.79 2.05
N PRO A 76 5.66 -10.54 1.04
CA PRO A 76 5.21 -10.36 -0.33
C PRO A 76 3.71 -10.60 -0.50
N ASP A 77 3.03 -9.64 -1.11
CA ASP A 77 1.65 -9.78 -1.56
C ASP A 77 1.63 -10.24 -3.02
N ALA A 78 1.33 -11.52 -3.24
CA ALA A 78 1.29 -12.12 -4.57
C ALA A 78 0.25 -11.47 -5.50
N LYS A 79 -0.85 -10.95 -4.97
CA LYS A 79 -1.88 -10.26 -5.76
C LYS A 79 -1.37 -8.92 -6.25
N LEU A 80 -0.72 -8.15 -5.38
CA LEU A 80 -0.07 -6.89 -5.79
C LEU A 80 1.10 -7.14 -6.75
N TYR A 81 1.86 -8.22 -6.55
CA TYR A 81 2.93 -8.61 -7.46
C TYR A 81 2.41 -8.96 -8.85
N PHE A 82 1.30 -9.73 -8.92
CA PHE A 82 0.61 -10.00 -10.17
C PHE A 82 0.15 -8.70 -10.85
N TYR A 83 -0.47 -7.77 -10.11
CA TYR A 83 -0.85 -6.47 -10.67
C TYR A 83 0.35 -5.66 -11.16
N ALA A 84 1.45 -5.63 -10.41
CA ALA A 84 2.68 -4.96 -10.84
C ALA A 84 3.25 -5.55 -12.13
N ALA A 85 3.20 -6.87 -12.30
CA ALA A 85 3.62 -7.54 -13.53
C ALA A 85 2.72 -7.17 -14.72
N GLN A 86 1.39 -7.15 -14.54
CA GLN A 86 0.44 -6.75 -15.58
C GLN A 86 0.62 -5.28 -15.97
N LEU A 87 0.80 -4.39 -14.99
CA LEU A 87 1.07 -2.97 -15.22
C LEU A 87 2.39 -2.73 -15.95
N THR A 88 3.42 -3.54 -15.68
CA THR A 88 4.68 -3.49 -16.44
C THR A 88 4.44 -3.78 -17.92
N ARG A 89 3.55 -4.74 -18.25
CA ARG A 89 3.19 -5.03 -19.64
C ARG A 89 2.42 -3.90 -20.30
N ILE A 90 1.51 -3.26 -19.57
CA ILE A 90 0.80 -2.06 -20.07
C ILE A 90 1.77 -0.90 -20.29
N MET A 91 2.76 -0.74 -19.42
CA MET A 91 3.84 0.23 -19.63
C MET A 91 4.68 -0.08 -20.86
N ASP A 92 4.90 -1.36 -21.16
CA ASP A 92 5.63 -1.77 -22.37
C ASP A 92 4.93 -1.26 -23.65
N TRP A 93 3.60 -1.09 -23.64
CA TRP A 93 2.85 -0.46 -24.75
C TRP A 93 3.18 1.02 -24.95
N MET A 94 3.70 1.69 -23.92
CA MET A 94 4.07 3.11 -23.98
C MET A 94 5.51 3.34 -24.41
N LEU A 95 6.35 2.30 -24.44
CA LEU A 95 7.74 2.44 -24.87
C LEU A 95 7.80 2.87 -26.35
N ILE A 96 8.80 3.68 -26.68
CA ILE A 96 9.12 4.05 -28.06
C ILE A 96 10.35 3.24 -28.47
N GLY A 97 10.25 2.48 -29.57
CA GLY A 97 11.38 1.69 -30.10
C GLY A 97 11.76 0.48 -29.25
N SER A 98 10.78 -0.31 -28.78
CA SER A 98 11.06 -1.54 -28.03
C SER A 98 11.36 -2.74 -28.94
N ASP A 99 12.44 -3.48 -28.67
CA ASP A 99 12.81 -4.70 -29.42
C ASP A 99 12.00 -5.96 -29.03
N LYS A 100 10.84 -5.78 -28.39
CA LYS A 100 10.07 -6.90 -27.82
C LYS A 100 9.12 -7.48 -28.88
N LEU A 101 9.49 -8.63 -29.43
CA LEU A 101 8.71 -9.36 -30.46
C LEU A 101 7.22 -9.57 -30.14
N TRP A 102 6.87 -9.76 -28.87
CA TRP A 102 5.48 -9.96 -28.46
C TRP A 102 4.63 -8.69 -28.57
N LEU A 103 5.24 -7.50 -28.52
CA LEU A 103 4.53 -6.23 -28.74
C LEU A 103 4.08 -6.10 -30.19
N ASP A 104 4.94 -6.47 -31.15
CA ASP A 104 4.60 -6.46 -32.58
C ASP A 104 3.44 -7.41 -32.89
N LEU A 105 3.45 -8.59 -32.25
CA LEU A 105 2.37 -9.57 -32.39
C LEU A 105 1.04 -9.02 -31.85
N GLU A 106 1.05 -8.46 -30.64
CA GLU A 106 -0.14 -7.86 -30.03
C GLU A 106 -0.64 -6.64 -30.82
N GLU A 107 0.25 -5.82 -31.37
CA GLU A 107 -0.12 -4.65 -32.17
C GLU A 107 -0.81 -5.04 -33.48
N ARG A 108 -0.40 -6.15 -34.11
CA ARG A 108 -1.07 -6.71 -35.29
C ARG A 108 -2.45 -7.29 -34.98
N LEU A 109 -2.66 -7.77 -33.76
CA LEU A 109 -3.93 -8.34 -33.31
C LEU A 109 -4.89 -7.29 -32.75
N ALA A 110 -4.39 -6.09 -32.43
CA ALA A 110 -5.18 -5.01 -31.88
C ALA A 110 -5.85 -4.18 -32.99
N CYS A 111 -7.11 -3.80 -32.79
CA CYS A 111 -7.84 -2.91 -33.69
C CYS A 111 -7.34 -1.45 -33.67
N ARG A 112 -6.47 -1.11 -32.70
CA ARG A 112 -5.96 0.24 -32.45
C ARG A 112 -4.51 0.16 -31.94
N PRO A 113 -3.71 1.22 -32.09
CA PRO A 113 -2.36 1.25 -31.52
C PRO A 113 -2.39 1.01 -30.01
N LEU A 114 -1.55 0.10 -29.51
CA LEU A 114 -1.56 -0.39 -28.13
C LEU A 114 -1.47 0.74 -27.09
N TRP A 115 -0.66 1.77 -27.37
CA TRP A 115 -0.44 2.92 -26.50
C TRP A 115 -1.71 3.77 -26.27
N THR A 116 -2.75 3.63 -27.10
CA THR A 116 -4.00 4.39 -26.94
C THR A 116 -4.98 3.73 -25.98
N ALA A 117 -4.92 2.40 -25.87
CA ALA A 117 -5.96 1.59 -25.24
C ALA A 117 -6.12 1.78 -23.71
N PRO A 118 -5.07 1.92 -22.89
CA PRO A 118 -5.23 2.10 -21.44
C PRO A 118 -5.97 3.39 -21.07
N TRP A 119 -5.86 4.41 -21.90
CA TRP A 119 -6.29 5.77 -21.57
C TRP A 119 -7.73 6.07 -21.97
N LEU A 120 -8.28 5.30 -22.89
CA LEU A 120 -9.66 5.47 -23.34
C LEU A 120 -10.65 4.89 -22.31
N PRO A 121 -11.86 5.48 -22.20
CA PRO A 121 -12.97 4.90 -21.45
C PRO A 121 -13.30 3.48 -21.92
N SER A 122 -13.58 2.58 -20.97
CA SER A 122 -13.91 1.18 -21.29
C SER A 122 -15.15 1.05 -22.17
N GLN A 123 -16.10 1.99 -22.09
CA GLN A 123 -17.28 2.04 -22.96
C GLN A 123 -16.91 2.22 -24.44
N LEU A 124 -15.83 2.95 -24.73
CA LEU A 124 -15.38 3.22 -26.10
C LEU A 124 -14.55 2.07 -26.69
N LEU A 125 -14.04 1.17 -25.86
CA LEU A 125 -13.18 0.04 -26.28
C LEU A 125 -13.92 -1.29 -26.37
N ARG A 126 -15.04 -1.46 -25.66
CA ARG A 126 -15.87 -2.69 -25.71
C ARG A 126 -16.25 -3.18 -27.12
N PRO A 127 -16.46 -2.33 -28.14
CA PRO A 127 -16.76 -2.80 -29.50
C PRO A 127 -15.54 -3.36 -30.24
N ASP A 128 -14.34 -2.88 -29.90
CA ASP A 128 -13.12 -3.09 -30.70
C ASP A 128 -12.15 -4.10 -30.07
N VAL A 129 -12.44 -4.60 -28.86
CA VAL A 129 -11.56 -5.55 -28.17
C VAL A 129 -11.84 -6.97 -28.68
N PRO A 130 -10.85 -7.68 -29.25
CA PRO A 130 -11.05 -9.03 -29.73
C PRO A 130 -11.53 -9.97 -28.61
N PRO A 131 -12.38 -10.96 -28.91
CA PRO A 131 -13.02 -11.81 -27.90
C PRO A 131 -12.03 -12.66 -27.08
N SER A 132 -10.83 -12.91 -27.59
CA SER A 132 -9.77 -13.69 -26.94
C SER A 132 -8.38 -13.06 -27.18
N GLY A 133 -7.55 -12.96 -26.14
CA GLY A 133 -6.15 -12.51 -26.25
C GLY A 133 -5.60 -11.89 -24.97
N LEU A 134 -4.27 -11.83 -24.83
CA LEU A 134 -3.63 -11.24 -23.64
C LEU A 134 -3.90 -9.73 -23.55
N TYR A 135 -3.97 -9.02 -24.69
CA TYR A 135 -4.41 -7.62 -24.75
C TYR A 135 -5.71 -7.34 -24.00
N ARG A 136 -6.75 -8.15 -24.23
CA ARG A 136 -8.05 -8.01 -23.55
C ARG A 136 -7.92 -8.23 -22.05
N ASP A 137 -7.22 -9.29 -21.65
CA ASP A 137 -7.08 -9.65 -20.23
C ASP A 137 -6.27 -8.58 -19.45
N MET A 138 -5.21 -8.04 -20.06
CA MET A 138 -4.42 -6.94 -19.50
C MET A 138 -5.27 -5.67 -19.32
N LEU A 139 -6.09 -5.31 -20.31
CA LEU A 139 -6.99 -4.15 -20.21
C LEU A 139 -8.08 -4.33 -19.15
N LEU A 140 -8.65 -5.54 -19.03
CA LEU A 140 -9.62 -5.84 -17.98
C LEU A 140 -9.01 -5.69 -16.58
N VAL A 141 -7.77 -6.16 -16.39
CA VAL A 141 -7.03 -5.96 -15.14
C VAL A 141 -6.77 -4.47 -14.90
N TRP A 142 -6.30 -3.73 -15.91
CA TRP A 142 -6.08 -2.28 -15.83
C TRP A 142 -7.30 -1.51 -15.35
N TRP A 143 -8.46 -1.70 -15.98
CA TRP A 143 -9.68 -0.99 -15.60
C TRP A 143 -10.15 -1.33 -14.19
N ARG A 144 -9.87 -2.55 -13.72
CA ARG A 144 -10.17 -2.97 -12.35
C ARG A 144 -9.28 -2.29 -11.31
N ILE A 145 -8.00 -2.04 -11.63
CA ILE A 145 -7.01 -1.53 -10.66
C ILE A 145 -6.79 -0.03 -10.73
N ARG A 146 -7.00 0.62 -11.88
CA ARG A 146 -6.61 2.03 -12.08
C ARG A 146 -7.31 3.03 -11.15
N GLY A 147 -8.55 2.73 -10.77
CA GLY A 147 -9.35 3.55 -9.86
C GLY A 147 -8.98 3.30 -8.39
N PRO A 148 -9.14 2.06 -7.87
CA PRO A 148 -8.88 1.74 -6.46
C PRO A 148 -7.46 2.04 -5.97
N PHE A 149 -6.46 1.92 -6.85
CA PHE A 149 -5.06 2.23 -6.53
C PHE A 149 -4.68 3.67 -6.92
N GLY A 150 -5.62 4.50 -7.35
CA GLY A 150 -5.34 5.89 -7.72
C GLY A 150 -4.34 6.05 -8.87
N LEU A 151 -4.13 5.02 -9.70
CA LEU A 151 -3.18 5.05 -10.82
C LEU A 151 -3.65 6.01 -11.93
N SER A 152 -4.95 5.98 -12.22
CA SER A 152 -5.62 6.89 -13.16
C SER A 152 -7.11 6.97 -12.75
N PRO A 153 -7.45 7.76 -11.72
CA PRO A 153 -8.78 7.79 -11.12
C PRO A 153 -9.87 8.41 -12.01
N ALA A 154 -9.48 9.23 -12.99
CA ALA A 154 -10.36 9.88 -13.97
C ALA A 154 -9.78 9.77 -15.39
N LEU A 155 -10.41 10.45 -16.38
CA LEU A 155 -9.76 10.66 -17.70
C LEU A 155 -8.38 11.28 -17.49
N THR A 156 -7.39 10.68 -18.14
CA THR A 156 -5.97 10.97 -17.93
C THR A 156 -5.51 12.17 -18.77
N PRO A 157 -4.55 12.98 -18.30
CA PRO A 157 -3.83 13.91 -19.17
C PRO A 157 -3.07 13.20 -20.31
N LEU A 158 -2.80 11.89 -20.17
CA LEU A 158 -2.28 11.02 -21.24
C LEU A 158 -3.38 10.55 -22.20
N LEU A 159 -4.49 11.27 -22.33
CA LEU A 159 -5.54 10.92 -23.29
C LEU A 159 -4.99 11.07 -24.71
N PRO A 160 -4.94 10.00 -25.52
CA PRO A 160 -4.59 10.11 -26.93
C PRO A 160 -5.67 10.93 -27.63
N LEU A 161 -5.27 12.04 -28.27
CA LEU A 161 -6.19 12.83 -29.09
C LEU A 161 -6.34 12.20 -30.48
N GLN A 162 -5.27 11.59 -30.96
CA GLN A 162 -5.29 10.72 -32.12
C GLN A 162 -6.07 9.45 -31.79
N HIS A 163 -6.97 9.04 -32.67
CA HIS A 163 -7.81 7.85 -32.52
C HIS A 163 -8.90 7.92 -31.43
N HIS A 164 -9.16 9.08 -30.79
CA HIS A 164 -10.29 9.18 -29.86
C HIS A 164 -11.63 9.22 -30.62
N PRO A 165 -12.59 8.29 -30.38
CA PRO A 165 -13.84 8.23 -31.14
C PRO A 165 -14.70 9.50 -31.07
N GLY A 166 -14.68 10.20 -29.92
CA GLY A 166 -15.38 11.46 -29.71
C GLY A 166 -14.62 12.70 -30.22
N PHE A 167 -13.44 12.53 -30.81
CA PHE A 167 -12.65 13.59 -31.42
C PHE A 167 -12.39 13.20 -32.88
N CYS A 168 -13.43 13.26 -33.71
CA CYS A 168 -13.34 12.93 -35.14
C CYS A 168 -12.33 13.87 -35.82
N PRO A 169 -11.23 13.36 -36.40
CA PRO A 169 -10.17 14.18 -36.95
C PRO A 169 -10.67 14.93 -38.19
N GLY A 170 -10.60 16.25 -38.12
CA GLY A 170 -10.47 17.10 -39.31
C GLY A 170 -9.15 17.87 -39.29
N VAL A 171 -8.19 17.46 -38.47
CA VAL A 171 -6.98 18.23 -38.15
C VAL A 171 -5.75 17.32 -37.93
N GLY A 172 -5.47 16.43 -38.86
CA GLY A 172 -4.36 15.49 -38.73
C GLY A 172 -2.97 16.12 -38.87
N THR A 173 -2.83 17.25 -39.57
CA THR A 173 -1.53 17.67 -40.08
C THR A 173 -0.89 18.82 -39.30
N SER A 174 -1.67 19.78 -38.82
CA SER A 174 -1.13 21.05 -38.34
C SER A 174 -0.81 21.03 -36.83
N LEU A 175 -1.73 20.55 -35.98
CA LEU A 175 -1.48 20.31 -34.56
C LEU A 175 -0.44 19.22 -34.29
N HIS A 176 -0.44 18.16 -35.10
CA HIS A 176 0.53 17.08 -35.00
C HIS A 176 1.96 17.60 -35.20
N ARG A 177 2.18 18.40 -36.25
CA ARG A 177 3.49 19.00 -36.54
C ARG A 177 4.00 19.95 -35.45
N ARG A 178 3.11 20.67 -34.75
CA ARG A 178 3.49 21.73 -33.80
C ARG A 178 3.68 21.25 -32.36
N PHE A 179 2.98 20.20 -31.93
CA PHE A 179 2.93 19.76 -30.52
C PHE A 179 3.44 18.33 -30.29
N THR A 180 4.06 17.70 -31.30
CA THR A 180 4.64 16.36 -31.15
C THR A 180 6.16 16.37 -31.34
N ASP A 181 6.85 15.53 -30.57
CA ASP A 181 8.28 15.23 -30.72
C ASP A 181 8.51 13.98 -31.60
N GLY A 182 7.51 13.55 -32.40
CA GLY A 182 7.60 12.27 -33.12
C GLY A 182 6.30 11.82 -33.78
N THR A 183 5.53 10.92 -33.16
CA THR A 183 4.34 10.28 -33.81
C THR A 183 3.07 10.31 -32.97
N ARG A 184 3.16 10.42 -31.64
CA ARG A 184 2.04 10.32 -30.70
C ARG A 184 1.62 11.70 -30.19
N LEU A 185 0.31 11.99 -30.22
CA LEU A 185 -0.28 13.22 -29.67
C LEU A 185 -1.16 12.91 -28.46
N PHE A 186 -0.73 13.42 -27.31
CA PHE A 186 -1.46 13.35 -26.05
C PHE A 186 -1.95 14.73 -25.62
N LEU A 187 -3.02 14.76 -24.82
CA LEU A 187 -3.57 16.02 -24.31
C LEU A 187 -2.57 16.81 -23.46
N PHE A 188 -1.73 16.16 -22.65
CA PHE A 188 -0.76 16.85 -21.77
C PHE A 188 0.28 17.70 -22.53
N GLN A 189 0.60 17.37 -23.77
CA GLN A 189 1.58 18.11 -24.59
C GLN A 189 1.06 19.51 -24.95
N MET A 190 -0.25 19.74 -24.80
CA MET A 190 -0.93 20.98 -25.14
C MET A 190 -1.43 21.73 -23.90
N LEU A 191 -1.07 21.26 -22.69
CA LEU A 191 -1.43 21.84 -21.40
C LEU A 191 -0.17 22.44 -20.74
N GLN A 192 -0.18 23.74 -20.41
CA GLN A 192 0.86 24.38 -19.60
C GLN A 192 0.42 24.46 -18.13
N ASN A 193 1.30 24.04 -17.20
CA ASN A 193 1.16 24.21 -15.74
C ASN A 193 -0.14 23.69 -15.09
N ASP A 194 -0.61 22.48 -15.46
CA ASP A 194 -1.75 21.79 -14.81
C ASP A 194 -3.07 22.59 -14.66
N VAL A 195 -3.15 23.74 -15.33
CA VAL A 195 -4.32 24.62 -15.45
C VAL A 195 -4.56 24.81 -16.94
N VAL A 196 -5.83 24.92 -17.37
CA VAL A 196 -6.16 25.17 -18.78
C VAL A 196 -5.73 26.58 -19.18
N THR A 197 -4.46 26.74 -19.52
CA THR A 197 -4.02 27.75 -20.45
C THR A 197 -3.43 27.01 -21.64
N ILE A 198 -4.28 26.84 -22.65
CA ILE A 198 -3.75 26.71 -24.01
C ILE A 198 -2.83 27.92 -24.20
N PRO A 199 -1.59 27.74 -24.69
CA PRO A 199 -0.62 28.81 -24.85
C PRO A 199 -1.31 30.07 -25.33
N GLY A 200 -1.05 31.16 -24.63
CA GLY A 200 -1.79 32.41 -24.76
C GLY A 200 -2.03 32.77 -26.21
N SER A 201 -3.30 32.73 -26.60
CA SER A 201 -3.87 33.86 -27.32
C SER A 201 -3.83 35.07 -26.39
N SER A 202 -2.64 35.62 -26.17
CA SER A 202 -2.52 37.07 -26.28
C SER A 202 -2.85 37.34 -27.74
N ASP A 203 -3.75 38.26 -28.01
CA ASP A 203 -4.39 38.53 -29.29
C ASP A 203 -3.42 39.06 -30.39
N GLY A 204 -2.16 38.62 -30.41
CA GLY A 204 -1.09 39.14 -31.25
C GLY A 204 0.05 38.16 -31.55
N ASP A 205 -0.19 36.84 -31.56
CA ASP A 205 0.76 35.89 -32.11
C ASP A 205 0.37 35.56 -33.57
N ASP A 206 0.73 36.47 -34.49
CA ASP A 206 0.47 36.40 -35.95
C ASP A 206 1.16 35.21 -36.67
N THR A 207 1.78 34.30 -35.90
CA THR A 207 2.55 33.16 -36.39
C THR A 207 1.71 31.88 -36.62
N LEU A 208 0.41 31.90 -36.28
CA LEU A 208 -0.47 30.73 -36.35
C LEU A 208 -1.34 30.73 -37.62
N SER A 209 -1.25 29.65 -38.40
CA SER A 209 -2.16 29.42 -39.53
C SER A 209 -3.62 29.40 -39.07
N PHE A 210 -4.54 29.81 -39.95
CA PHE A 210 -5.98 29.68 -39.72
C PHE A 210 -6.39 28.24 -39.33
N GLY A 211 -5.76 27.23 -39.93
CA GLY A 211 -5.99 25.83 -39.61
C GLY A 211 -5.63 25.47 -38.16
N ASP A 212 -4.53 26.02 -37.64
CA ASP A 212 -4.08 25.77 -36.26
C ASP A 212 -4.99 26.43 -35.23
N ARG A 213 -5.43 27.66 -35.51
CA ARG A 213 -6.40 28.37 -34.66
C ARG A 213 -7.71 27.59 -34.57
N PHE A 214 -8.25 27.18 -35.70
CA PHE A 214 -9.48 26.38 -35.76
C PHE A 214 -9.34 25.06 -34.97
N ALA A 215 -8.20 24.40 -35.10
CA ALA A 215 -7.92 23.16 -34.39
C ALA A 215 -7.87 23.31 -32.87
N LEU A 216 -7.24 24.39 -32.39
CA LEU A 216 -7.21 24.74 -30.97
C LEU A 216 -8.62 25.04 -30.43
N HIS A 217 -9.46 25.73 -31.19
CA HIS A 217 -10.87 25.96 -30.81
C HIS A 217 -11.67 24.66 -30.71
N ARG A 218 -11.49 23.72 -31.65
CA ARG A 218 -12.13 22.40 -31.58
C ARG A 218 -11.70 21.60 -30.36
N LEU A 219 -10.42 21.64 -30.01
CA LEU A 219 -9.90 21.01 -28.80
C LEU A 219 -10.49 21.64 -27.53
N ARG A 220 -10.54 22.98 -27.46
CA ARG A 220 -11.20 23.72 -26.35
C ARG A 220 -12.65 23.28 -26.18
N HIS A 221 -13.38 23.19 -27.29
CA HIS A 221 -14.76 22.73 -27.29
C HIS A 221 -14.88 21.29 -26.80
N PHE A 222 -14.03 20.38 -27.31
CA PHE A 222 -14.00 18.99 -26.88
C PHE A 222 -13.77 18.86 -25.37
N VAL A 223 -12.73 19.49 -24.83
CA VAL A 223 -12.43 19.44 -23.38
C VAL A 223 -13.57 20.06 -22.55
N ARG A 224 -14.21 21.13 -23.01
CA ARG A 224 -15.37 21.76 -22.34
C ARG A 224 -16.62 20.88 -22.36
N SER A 225 -16.82 20.13 -23.45
CA SER A 225 -17.93 19.21 -23.64
C SER A 225 -17.83 17.93 -22.78
N LEU A 226 -16.64 17.62 -22.26
CA LEU A 226 -16.47 16.52 -21.31
C LEU A 226 -17.18 16.85 -19.99
N PRO A 227 -17.89 15.88 -19.38
CA PRO A 227 -18.54 16.09 -18.08
C PRO A 227 -17.53 16.55 -17.02
N ARG A 228 -17.98 17.33 -16.01
CA ARG A 228 -17.07 17.97 -15.03
C ARG A 228 -16.13 16.97 -14.30
N GLY A 229 -16.62 15.78 -13.94
CA GLY A 229 -15.81 14.71 -13.33
C GLY A 229 -14.88 13.96 -14.29
N PHE A 230 -14.95 14.28 -15.59
CA PHE A 230 -14.19 13.67 -16.68
C PHE A 230 -13.20 14.67 -17.30
N ARG A 231 -13.03 15.85 -16.71
CA ARG A 231 -12.06 16.83 -17.17
C ARG A 231 -10.65 16.41 -16.71
N PRO A 232 -9.69 16.22 -17.62
CA PRO A 232 -8.33 15.73 -17.30
C PRO A 232 -7.43 16.84 -16.71
N LEU A 233 -8.00 17.73 -15.89
CA LEU A 233 -7.33 18.91 -15.33
C LEU A 233 -6.77 18.57 -13.96
N ARG A 234 -5.78 17.68 -13.96
CA ARG A 234 -5.08 17.25 -12.76
C ARG A 234 -3.62 16.96 -13.09
N PRO A 235 -2.72 17.05 -12.10
CA PRO A 235 -1.36 16.56 -12.26
C PRO A 235 -1.34 15.09 -12.65
N LEU A 236 -0.28 14.70 -13.37
CA LEU A 236 0.01 13.31 -13.68
C LEU A 236 0.25 12.53 -12.38
N THR A 237 -0.32 11.34 -12.27
CA THR A 237 0.03 10.43 -11.18
C THR A 237 1.47 9.93 -11.34
N PRO A 238 2.10 9.36 -10.29
CA PRO A 238 3.43 8.78 -10.43
C PRO A 238 3.48 7.69 -11.52
N PHE A 239 2.40 6.89 -11.67
CA PHE A 239 2.32 5.88 -12.72
C PHE A 239 2.23 6.50 -14.12
N GLU A 240 1.41 7.55 -14.30
CA GLU A 240 1.32 8.27 -15.57
C GLU A 240 2.63 8.99 -15.92
N THR A 241 3.36 9.47 -14.92
CA THR A 241 4.69 10.06 -15.12
C THR A 241 5.66 9.02 -15.69
N PHE A 242 5.62 7.78 -15.19
CA PHE A 242 6.41 6.68 -15.77
C PHE A 242 6.00 6.38 -17.21
N CYS A 243 4.70 6.35 -17.52
CA CYS A 243 4.21 6.15 -18.88
C CYS A 243 4.61 7.30 -19.83
N LYS A 244 4.61 8.55 -19.35
CA LYS A 244 5.02 9.74 -20.12
C LYS A 244 6.48 9.66 -20.54
N LEU A 245 7.36 9.21 -19.64
CA LEU A 245 8.79 9.11 -19.93
C LEU A 245 9.07 8.14 -21.10
N ALA A 246 8.21 7.14 -21.32
CA ALA A 246 8.32 6.17 -22.42
C ALA A 246 9.71 5.47 -22.50
N LEU A 247 10.43 5.43 -21.39
CA LEU A 247 11.75 4.82 -21.25
C LEU A 247 11.68 3.52 -20.44
N PRO A 248 12.59 2.56 -20.68
CA PRO A 248 12.64 1.33 -19.92
C PRO A 248 12.98 1.63 -18.45
N LEU A 249 12.12 1.19 -17.53
CA LEU A 249 12.40 1.28 -16.09
C LEU A 249 13.28 0.12 -15.64
N SER A 250 14.38 0.42 -14.96
CA SER A 250 15.13 -0.58 -14.20
C SER A 250 14.25 -1.14 -13.07
N LYS A 251 14.19 -2.46 -12.89
CA LYS A 251 13.37 -3.12 -11.85
C LYS A 251 11.90 -2.66 -11.90
N SER A 252 11.32 -2.60 -13.10
CA SER A 252 9.95 -2.12 -13.37
C SER A 252 8.88 -2.73 -12.45
N ILE A 253 8.87 -4.06 -12.30
CA ILE A 253 7.92 -4.76 -11.44
C ILE A 253 8.06 -4.30 -9.98
N SER A 254 9.28 -4.23 -9.44
CA SER A 254 9.52 -3.79 -8.05
C SER A 254 9.12 -2.34 -7.83
N THR A 255 9.36 -1.47 -8.81
CA THR A 255 9.01 -0.05 -8.76
C THR A 255 7.49 0.14 -8.73
N ILE A 256 6.78 -0.56 -9.63
CA ILE A 256 5.31 -0.52 -9.67
C ILE A 256 4.72 -1.16 -8.41
N TYR A 257 5.30 -2.25 -7.93
CA TYR A 257 4.87 -2.91 -6.69
C TYR A 257 4.95 -1.95 -5.49
N ALA A 258 6.07 -1.22 -5.35
CA ALA A 258 6.22 -0.21 -4.31
C ALA A 258 5.20 0.94 -4.46
N LEU A 259 4.86 1.32 -5.69
CA LEU A 259 3.80 2.29 -5.95
C LEU A 259 2.43 1.78 -5.48
N LEU A 260 2.09 0.53 -5.82
CA LEU A 260 0.82 -0.10 -5.41
C LEU A 260 0.70 -0.26 -3.89
N GLN A 261 1.80 -0.49 -3.18
CA GLN A 261 1.81 -0.57 -1.72
C GLN A 261 1.49 0.79 -1.06
N LYS A 262 1.99 1.90 -1.61
CA LYS A 262 1.80 3.25 -1.06
C LYS A 262 0.36 3.77 -1.17
N CYS A 263 -0.51 3.08 -1.90
CA CYS A 263 -1.92 3.47 -2.03
C CYS A 263 -2.72 3.30 -0.72
N ASP A 264 -2.27 2.45 0.20
CA ASP A 264 -2.86 2.32 1.53
C ASP A 264 -2.06 3.13 2.56
N THR A 265 -2.41 4.40 2.72
CA THR A 265 -1.75 5.32 3.67
C THR A 265 -2.36 5.28 5.07
N SER A 266 -3.36 4.43 5.32
CA SER A 266 -4.05 4.39 6.61
C SER A 266 -3.15 3.84 7.72
N LEU A 267 -3.17 4.39 8.93
CA LEU A 267 -2.42 3.77 10.03
C LEU A 267 -3.03 2.40 10.39
N PRO A 268 -2.19 1.38 10.70
CA PRO A 268 -2.71 0.10 11.15
C PRO A 268 -3.59 0.22 12.40
N PRO A 269 -4.63 -0.61 12.57
CA PRO A 269 -5.50 -0.58 13.75
C PRO A 269 -4.79 -0.75 15.09
N LEU A 270 -3.59 -1.33 15.11
CA LEU A 270 -2.78 -1.47 16.32
C LEU A 270 -2.34 -0.10 16.88
N CYS A 271 -2.17 0.90 16.03
CA CYS A 271 -1.71 2.24 16.41
C CYS A 271 -2.76 2.90 17.30
N GLY A 272 -4.02 2.97 16.81
CA GLY A 272 -5.14 3.47 17.60
C GLY A 272 -5.38 2.70 18.89
N ARG A 273 -5.10 1.40 18.91
CA ARG A 273 -5.20 0.58 20.13
C ARG A 273 -4.13 0.98 21.17
N TRP A 274 -2.90 1.25 20.74
CA TRP A 274 -1.85 1.75 21.64
C TRP A 274 -2.15 3.17 22.13
N GLU A 275 -2.63 4.05 21.26
CA GLU A 275 -3.05 5.42 21.61
C GLU A 275 -4.13 5.41 22.68
N THR A 276 -5.14 4.54 22.54
CA THR A 276 -6.20 4.36 23.55
C THR A 276 -5.66 3.81 24.88
N ILE A 277 -4.74 2.85 24.83
CA ILE A 277 -4.18 2.22 26.05
C ILE A 277 -3.28 3.19 26.83
N LEU A 278 -2.55 4.04 26.12
CA LEU A 278 -1.60 4.98 26.72
C LEU A 278 -2.20 6.36 26.96
N GLU A 279 -3.41 6.63 26.47
CA GLU A 279 -4.08 7.92 26.51
C GLU A 279 -3.21 9.04 25.91
N LEU A 280 -2.58 8.73 24.76
CA LEU A 280 -1.67 9.61 24.04
C LEU A 280 -1.98 9.59 22.54
N ASP A 281 -1.86 10.75 21.90
CA ASP A 281 -1.98 10.89 20.45
C ASP A 281 -0.59 10.91 19.79
N PHE A 282 -0.40 10.10 18.74
CA PHE A 282 0.85 10.03 17.99
C PHE A 282 0.63 10.42 16.53
N THR A 283 1.58 11.15 15.94
CA THR A 283 1.54 11.42 14.50
C THR A 283 2.01 10.20 13.69
N PRO A 284 1.60 10.08 12.41
CA PRO A 284 2.06 9.00 11.53
C PRO A 284 3.58 8.90 11.42
N GLU A 285 4.30 10.02 11.48
CA GLU A 285 5.77 10.08 11.42
C GLU A 285 6.42 9.47 12.66
N ILE A 286 5.80 9.63 13.82
CA ILE A 286 6.26 8.99 15.05
C ILE A 286 6.05 7.50 14.98
N TRP A 287 4.89 7.05 14.52
CA TRP A 287 4.64 5.62 14.30
C TRP A 287 5.68 5.01 13.36
N ALA A 288 5.98 5.67 12.24
CA ALA A 288 7.01 5.24 11.31
C ALA A 288 8.38 5.11 11.99
N LYS A 289 8.75 6.06 12.88
CA LYS A 289 9.99 5.99 13.68
C LYS A 289 9.94 4.88 14.72
N THR A 290 8.82 4.65 15.39
CA THR A 290 8.65 3.56 16.37
C THR A 290 8.82 2.20 15.70
N PHE A 291 8.21 2.01 14.53
CA PHE A 291 8.42 0.80 13.73
C PHE A 291 9.85 0.68 13.25
N TYR A 292 10.48 1.77 12.82
CA TYR A 292 11.87 1.78 12.43
C TYR A 292 12.79 1.33 13.58
N LEU A 293 12.68 1.94 14.76
CA LEU A 293 13.50 1.59 15.92
C LEU A 293 13.25 0.15 16.39
N THR A 294 12.03 -0.35 16.25
CA THR A 294 11.72 -1.73 16.63
C THR A 294 12.28 -2.76 15.66
N LEU A 295 12.21 -2.49 14.35
CA LEU A 295 12.58 -3.46 13.30
C LEU A 295 14.03 -3.34 12.83
N TYR A 296 14.65 -2.17 13.00
CA TYR A 296 16.01 -1.87 12.58
C TYR A 296 16.93 -1.43 13.72
N GLY A 297 16.41 -1.28 14.95
CA GLY A 297 17.20 -0.85 16.11
C GLY A 297 18.16 -1.90 16.66
N SER A 298 18.08 -3.14 16.20
CA SER A 298 19.02 -4.21 16.54
C SER A 298 19.22 -5.14 15.35
N ARG A 299 20.35 -5.85 15.32
CA ARG A 299 20.61 -6.95 14.38
C ARG A 299 20.24 -8.33 14.92
N ALA A 300 19.99 -8.45 16.23
CA ALA A 300 19.62 -9.71 16.85
C ALA A 300 18.15 -10.03 16.60
N PHE A 301 17.89 -11.04 15.76
CA PHE A 301 16.54 -11.38 15.31
C PHE A 301 15.56 -11.64 16.48
N LYS A 302 16.00 -12.31 17.55
CA LYS A 302 15.14 -12.61 18.71
C LYS A 302 14.64 -11.35 19.42
N VAL A 303 15.46 -10.31 19.46
CA VAL A 303 15.10 -9.03 20.09
C VAL A 303 14.12 -8.26 19.21
N ILE A 304 14.37 -8.24 17.90
CA ILE A 304 13.45 -7.67 16.91
C ILE A 304 12.09 -8.38 16.95
N GLU A 305 12.09 -9.71 16.93
CA GLU A 305 10.89 -10.54 16.93
C GLU A 305 10.06 -10.30 18.19
N THR A 306 10.67 -10.33 19.37
CA THR A 306 9.95 -10.12 20.63
C THR A 306 9.40 -8.70 20.73
N SER A 307 10.16 -7.69 20.28
CA SER A 307 9.71 -6.31 20.26
C SER A 307 8.57 -6.09 19.26
N TYR A 308 8.62 -6.74 18.10
CA TYR A 308 7.52 -6.72 17.14
C TYR A 308 6.26 -7.40 17.71
N LYS A 309 6.42 -8.56 18.39
CA LYS A 309 5.33 -9.25 19.08
C LYS A 309 4.68 -8.40 20.17
N LEU A 310 5.48 -7.61 20.89
CA LEU A 310 4.98 -6.58 21.81
C LEU A 310 4.09 -5.58 21.06
N LEU A 311 4.63 -4.92 20.02
CA LEU A 311 3.89 -3.92 19.24
C LEU A 311 2.58 -4.45 18.65
N THR A 312 2.56 -5.70 18.19
CA THR A 312 1.38 -6.29 17.54
C THR A 312 0.41 -6.98 18.50
N PHE A 313 0.58 -6.85 19.82
CA PHE A 313 -0.25 -7.53 20.82
C PHE A 313 -0.31 -9.06 20.65
N TRP A 314 0.84 -9.68 20.38
CA TRP A 314 0.95 -11.12 20.09
C TRP A 314 0.57 -12.04 21.28
N TYR A 315 0.87 -11.57 22.49
CA TYR A 315 0.73 -12.33 23.72
C TYR A 315 -0.69 -12.18 24.28
N TYR A 316 -1.35 -13.30 24.56
CA TYR A 316 -2.65 -13.31 25.22
C TYR A 316 -2.49 -12.98 26.70
N THR A 317 -3.37 -12.13 27.21
CA THR A 317 -3.42 -11.76 28.63
C THR A 317 -4.50 -12.57 29.36
N PRO A 318 -4.46 -12.68 30.70
CA PRO A 318 -5.51 -13.31 31.52
C PRO A 318 -6.90 -12.77 31.19
N HIS A 319 -7.01 -11.45 31.05
CA HIS A 319 -8.25 -10.79 30.66
C HIS A 319 -8.80 -11.30 29.32
N GLN A 320 -7.93 -11.50 28.32
CA GLN A 320 -8.34 -12.06 27.03
C GLN A 320 -8.65 -13.56 27.11
N THR A 321 -7.89 -14.33 27.91
CA THR A 321 -8.10 -15.77 28.04
C THR A 321 -9.38 -16.12 28.81
N ALA A 322 -9.75 -15.31 29.80
CA ALA A 322 -11.02 -15.45 30.53
C ALA A 322 -12.24 -15.38 29.59
N HIS A 323 -12.17 -14.60 28.51
CA HIS A 323 -13.21 -14.56 27.49
C HIS A 323 -13.28 -15.82 26.61
N PHE A 324 -12.21 -16.62 26.52
CA PHE A 324 -12.20 -17.84 25.71
C PHE A 324 -12.68 -19.08 26.47
N SER A 325 -12.53 -19.09 27.79
CA SER A 325 -12.84 -20.25 28.63
C SER A 325 -13.44 -19.82 29.95
N LEU A 326 -14.63 -20.37 30.26
CA LEU A 326 -15.41 -20.12 31.48
C LEU A 326 -14.66 -20.43 32.80
N SER A 327 -13.57 -21.20 32.75
CA SER A 327 -12.80 -21.66 33.91
C SER A 327 -11.55 -20.83 34.22
N CYS A 328 -11.31 -19.72 33.52
CA CYS A 328 -10.13 -18.88 33.72
C CYS A 328 -10.52 -17.50 34.26
N ASP A 329 -9.86 -17.09 35.34
CA ASP A 329 -10.03 -15.76 35.89
C ASP A 329 -9.32 -14.70 35.02
N SER A 330 -9.87 -13.49 35.02
CA SER A 330 -9.27 -12.34 34.32
C SER A 330 -8.13 -11.68 35.11
N ILE A 331 -7.76 -12.26 36.25
CA ILE A 331 -6.77 -11.74 37.20
C ILE A 331 -5.34 -11.95 36.68
N CYS A 332 -4.46 -10.99 36.97
CA CYS A 332 -3.05 -11.04 36.62
C CYS A 332 -2.34 -12.28 37.19
N TRP A 333 -1.65 -13.03 36.34
CA TRP A 333 -0.87 -14.20 36.76
C TRP A 333 0.31 -13.88 37.70
N ARG A 334 0.75 -12.61 37.76
CA ARG A 334 1.91 -12.20 38.58
C ARG A 334 1.51 -11.71 39.97
N CYS A 335 0.62 -10.72 40.04
CA CYS A 335 0.24 -10.12 41.33
C CYS A 335 -1.00 -10.79 41.96
N GLY A 336 -1.86 -11.45 41.18
CA GLY A 336 -3.07 -12.05 41.71
C GLY A 336 -4.13 -11.06 42.21
N THR A 337 -3.96 -9.76 42.00
CA THR A 337 -4.83 -8.71 42.59
C THR A 337 -5.66 -7.93 41.57
N GLN A 338 -5.07 -7.51 40.45
CA GLN A 338 -5.73 -6.68 39.43
C GLN A 338 -6.03 -7.47 38.16
N THR A 339 -6.95 -6.97 37.35
CA THR A 339 -7.24 -7.53 36.02
C THR A 339 -5.99 -7.51 35.14
N GLY A 340 -5.63 -8.67 34.59
CA GLY A 340 -4.48 -8.85 33.72
C GLY A 340 -4.71 -8.27 32.33
N THR A 341 -4.74 -6.94 32.22
CA THR A 341 -4.74 -6.23 30.93
C THR A 341 -3.34 -6.23 30.32
N TYR A 342 -3.23 -5.85 29.04
CA TYR A 342 -1.94 -5.83 28.35
C TYR A 342 -0.97 -4.83 29.01
N LEU A 343 -1.42 -3.60 29.26
CA LEU A 343 -0.61 -2.59 29.95
C LEU A 343 -0.26 -3.01 31.38
N HIS A 344 -1.16 -3.70 32.08
CA HIS A 344 -0.88 -4.17 33.43
C HIS A 344 0.29 -5.16 33.48
N ILE A 345 0.26 -6.21 32.67
CA ILE A 345 1.33 -7.23 32.68
C ILE A 345 2.67 -6.65 32.26
N TRP A 346 2.66 -5.71 31.30
CA TRP A 346 3.89 -5.13 30.77
C TRP A 346 4.43 -3.96 31.59
N TRP A 347 3.60 -3.24 32.34
CA TRP A 347 4.02 -1.98 32.97
C TRP A 347 3.40 -1.72 34.35
N THR A 348 2.07 -1.70 34.50
CA THR A 348 1.45 -1.19 35.75
C THR A 348 1.40 -2.21 36.89
N CYS A 349 1.76 -3.47 36.67
CA CYS A 349 1.78 -4.49 37.71
C CYS A 349 2.85 -4.18 38.77
N GLU A 350 2.44 -4.19 40.05
CA GLU A 350 3.34 -3.94 41.18
C GLU A 350 4.57 -4.86 41.22
N LYS A 351 4.47 -6.07 40.66
CA LYS A 351 5.58 -7.01 40.57
C LYS A 351 6.56 -6.65 39.44
N ILE A 352 6.09 -6.06 38.34
CA ILE A 352 6.97 -5.68 37.21
C ILE A 352 7.61 -4.30 37.39
N THR A 353 6.98 -3.40 38.15
CA THR A 353 7.48 -2.04 38.39
C THR A 353 8.93 -1.99 38.92
N PRO A 354 9.35 -2.83 39.89
CA PRO A 354 10.74 -2.86 40.37
C PRO A 354 11.75 -3.18 39.27
N PHE A 355 11.42 -4.10 38.36
CA PHE A 355 12.28 -4.42 37.22
C PHE A 355 12.45 -3.21 36.29
N TRP A 356 11.37 -2.49 35.99
CA TRP A 356 11.48 -1.28 35.17
C TRP A 356 12.25 -0.15 35.85
N ARG A 357 12.17 -0.02 37.18
CA ARG A 357 12.98 0.94 37.93
C ARG A 357 14.46 0.61 37.86
N LEU A 358 14.82 -0.66 38.05
CA LEU A 358 16.19 -1.14 37.85
C LEU A 358 16.70 -0.82 36.44
N VAL A 359 15.88 -1.08 35.40
CA VAL A 359 16.24 -0.73 34.02
C VAL A 359 16.44 0.77 33.85
N ALA A 360 15.57 1.61 34.46
CA ALA A 360 15.68 3.06 34.41
C ALA A 360 16.97 3.58 35.05
N GLU A 361 17.30 3.06 36.24
CA GLU A 361 18.53 3.38 36.98
C GLU A 361 19.77 3.05 36.16
N VAL A 362 19.84 1.84 35.60
CA VAL A 362 20.98 1.41 34.79
C VAL A 362 21.08 2.21 33.48
N VAL A 363 19.96 2.55 32.84
CA VAL A 363 19.99 3.41 31.65
C VAL A 363 20.53 4.79 32.00
N MET A 364 20.12 5.37 33.13
CA MET A 364 20.63 6.67 33.58
C MET A 364 22.11 6.60 33.92
N GLU A 365 22.56 5.57 34.64
CA GLU A 365 23.96 5.37 35.03
C GLU A 365 24.88 5.21 33.81
N VAL A 366 24.48 4.37 32.85
CA VAL A 366 25.32 4.05 31.68
C VAL A 366 25.30 5.17 30.63
N THR A 367 24.16 5.84 30.43
CA THR A 367 23.99 6.79 29.32
C THR A 367 23.93 8.25 29.72
N GLY A 368 23.80 8.54 31.02
CA GLY A 368 23.54 9.88 31.54
C GLY A 368 22.17 10.46 31.16
N LEU A 369 21.28 9.65 30.58
CA LEU A 369 19.96 10.10 30.12
C LEU A 369 18.91 9.88 31.21
N ASP A 370 18.32 10.99 31.67
CA ASP A 370 17.12 10.95 32.50
C ASP A 370 15.88 10.74 31.63
N LEU A 371 15.44 9.48 31.54
CA LEU A 371 14.27 9.09 30.76
C LEU A 371 13.00 9.16 31.62
N PRO A 372 11.93 9.85 31.17
CA PRO A 372 10.66 9.86 31.89
C PRO A 372 10.17 8.44 32.18
N PHE A 373 9.85 8.15 33.45
CA PHE A 373 9.35 6.84 33.87
C PHE A 373 7.90 6.62 33.42
N ALA A 374 7.72 6.42 32.11
CA ALA A 374 6.43 6.33 31.45
C ALA A 374 6.39 5.16 30.45
N PRO A 375 5.25 4.47 30.32
CA PRO A 375 5.13 3.27 29.49
C PRO A 375 5.46 3.54 28.01
N ALA A 376 5.15 4.74 27.51
CA ALA A 376 5.46 5.11 26.12
C ALA A 376 6.98 5.07 25.81
N VAL A 377 7.84 5.39 26.78
CA VAL A 377 9.31 5.33 26.62
C VAL A 377 9.76 3.87 26.59
N TYR A 378 9.40 3.13 27.63
CA TYR A 378 9.93 1.79 27.85
C TYR A 378 9.31 0.73 26.95
N LEU A 379 8.06 0.91 26.50
CA LEU A 379 7.36 -0.03 25.61
C LEU A 379 7.37 0.40 24.14
N LEU A 380 7.25 1.71 23.83
CA LEU A 380 7.16 2.21 22.45
C LEU A 380 8.38 3.03 21.98
N LEU A 381 9.39 3.26 22.83
CA LEU A 381 10.58 4.10 22.50
C LEU A 381 10.22 5.56 22.18
N HIS A 382 9.09 6.04 22.67
CA HIS A 382 8.61 7.40 22.48
C HIS A 382 8.84 8.25 23.74
N LEU A 383 9.28 9.49 23.58
CA LEU A 383 9.54 10.42 24.68
C LEU A 383 8.31 11.30 24.95
N PRO A 384 7.55 11.08 26.06
CA PRO A 384 6.33 11.83 26.37
C PRO A 384 6.56 13.33 26.40
N GLY A 385 5.54 14.11 26.01
CA GLY A 385 5.63 15.56 25.94
C GLY A 385 6.51 16.09 24.79
N THR A 386 7.13 15.20 24.01
CA THR A 386 7.88 15.58 22.80
C THR A 386 7.42 14.74 21.63
N GLN A 387 7.32 15.33 20.44
CA GLN A 387 7.04 14.57 19.20
C GLN A 387 8.34 13.89 18.69
N ARG A 388 9.07 13.21 19.59
CA ARG A 388 10.40 12.62 19.34
C ARG A 388 10.48 11.18 19.87
N THR A 389 11.37 10.40 19.27
CA THR A 389 11.70 9.03 19.69
C THR A 389 13.11 8.95 20.26
N LEU A 390 13.41 7.85 20.95
CA LEU A 390 14.73 7.59 21.53
C LEU A 390 15.83 7.58 20.45
N ARG A 391 16.90 8.36 20.67
CA ARG A 391 18.03 8.50 19.73
C ARG A 391 19.30 7.81 20.20
N ASN A 392 19.48 7.62 21.50
CA ASN A 392 20.69 7.02 22.04
C ASN A 392 20.69 5.51 21.78
N SER A 393 21.74 5.02 21.14
CA SER A 393 21.87 3.61 20.73
C SER A 393 22.03 2.67 21.92
N VAL A 394 22.80 3.04 22.95
CA VAL A 394 22.98 2.22 24.15
C VAL A 394 21.62 2.04 24.84
N ALA A 395 20.94 3.15 25.12
CA ALA A 395 19.62 3.14 25.76
C ALA A 395 18.61 2.32 24.95
N LEU A 396 18.64 2.43 23.62
CA LEU A 396 17.82 1.61 22.74
C LEU A 396 18.08 0.12 22.94
N HIS A 397 19.34 -0.32 22.93
CA HIS A 397 19.69 -1.72 23.15
C HIS A 397 19.29 -2.24 24.53
N LEU A 398 19.53 -1.44 25.59
CA LEU A 398 19.15 -1.77 26.96
C LEU A 398 17.63 -2.00 27.08
N LEU A 399 16.82 -1.07 26.54
CA LEU A 399 15.37 -1.18 26.56
C LEU A 399 14.86 -2.37 25.70
N LEU A 400 15.44 -2.58 24.53
CA LEU A 400 15.09 -3.71 23.66
C LEU A 400 15.43 -5.07 24.31
N ALA A 401 16.57 -5.15 25.02
CA ALA A 401 16.93 -6.31 25.81
C ALA A 401 15.94 -6.56 26.97
N ALA A 402 15.54 -5.49 27.68
CA ALA A 402 14.59 -5.60 28.79
C ALA A 402 13.23 -6.14 28.34
N ARG A 403 12.70 -5.63 27.20
CA ARG A 403 11.44 -6.10 26.61
C ARG A 403 11.44 -7.59 26.29
N ARG A 404 12.60 -8.16 25.98
CA ARG A 404 12.71 -9.58 25.63
C ARG A 404 12.41 -10.51 26.81
N LEU A 405 12.70 -10.07 28.03
CA LEU A 405 12.58 -10.92 29.22
C LEU A 405 11.14 -11.07 29.69
N ILE A 406 10.31 -10.03 29.54
CA ILE A 406 8.94 -10.05 30.07
C ILE A 406 8.13 -11.23 29.49
N PRO A 407 8.19 -11.53 28.18
CA PRO A 407 7.56 -12.71 27.61
C PRO A 407 8.22 -14.04 27.99
N ALA A 408 9.51 -14.07 28.34
CA ALA A 408 10.15 -15.28 28.83
C ALA A 408 9.52 -15.73 30.15
N HIS A 409 9.12 -14.76 30.99
CA HIS A 409 8.41 -14.99 32.24
C HIS A 409 6.89 -14.75 32.11
N TRP A 410 6.30 -14.90 30.92
CA TRP A 410 4.92 -14.42 30.66
C TRP A 410 3.84 -14.96 31.61
N ARG A 411 3.96 -16.23 32.01
CA ARG A 411 3.07 -16.91 32.97
C ARG A 411 3.75 -17.23 34.31
N SER A 412 4.98 -16.75 34.53
CA SER A 412 5.68 -16.97 35.80
C SER A 412 5.27 -15.91 36.82
N LEU A 413 5.25 -16.30 38.09
CA LEU A 413 5.15 -15.39 39.23
C LEU A 413 6.44 -14.57 39.39
N GLU A 414 7.56 -15.12 38.92
CA GLU A 414 8.88 -14.51 39.01
C GLU A 414 9.04 -13.37 38.01
N VAL A 415 9.80 -12.37 38.44
CA VAL A 415 10.10 -11.16 37.69
C VAL A 415 11.55 -11.26 37.21
N PRO A 416 11.89 -10.81 36.00
CA PRO A 416 13.24 -10.91 35.50
C PRO A 416 14.24 -10.21 36.43
N SER A 417 15.35 -10.88 36.69
CA SER A 417 16.46 -10.37 37.50
C SER A 417 17.47 -9.58 36.65
N PHE A 418 18.36 -8.83 37.32
CA PHE A 418 19.47 -8.14 36.63
C PHE A 418 20.38 -9.12 35.88
N THR A 419 20.69 -10.27 36.48
CA THR A 419 21.57 -11.29 35.90
C THR A 419 20.97 -11.89 34.63
N GLU A 420 19.67 -12.16 34.62
CA GLU A 420 18.94 -12.58 33.43
C GLU A 420 18.86 -11.48 32.36
N TRP A 421 18.90 -10.21 32.75
CA TRP A 421 18.92 -9.09 31.81
C TRP A 421 20.30 -8.84 31.20
N ALA A 422 21.37 -9.09 31.95
CA ALA A 422 22.74 -8.96 31.47
C ALA A 422 23.05 -9.90 30.29
N GLU A 423 22.50 -11.12 30.27
CA GLU A 423 22.77 -12.09 29.20
C GLU A 423 22.27 -11.61 27.81
N PRO A 424 21.02 -11.14 27.62
CA PRO A 424 20.58 -10.51 26.37
C PRO A 424 21.38 -9.27 25.96
N ILE A 425 21.82 -8.46 26.92
CA ILE A 425 22.66 -7.27 26.65
C ILE A 425 23.99 -7.71 26.06
N GLU A 426 24.65 -8.68 26.69
CA GLU A 426 25.91 -9.26 26.23
C GLU A 426 25.79 -9.90 24.85
N HIS A 427 24.68 -10.61 24.61
CA HIS A 427 24.39 -11.15 23.29
C HIS A 427 24.24 -10.05 22.23
N LEU A 428 23.53 -8.96 22.55
CA LEU A 428 23.39 -7.82 21.63
C LEU A 428 24.75 -7.18 21.32
N ARG A 429 25.58 -6.95 22.35
CA ARG A 429 26.94 -6.43 22.22
C ARG A 429 27.79 -7.32 21.30
N ALA A 430 27.74 -8.63 21.52
CA ALA A 430 28.49 -9.59 20.71
C ALA A 430 28.04 -9.59 19.23
N VAL A 431 26.73 -9.57 18.97
CA VAL A 431 26.18 -9.51 17.60
C VAL A 431 26.58 -8.22 16.89
N ASP A 432 26.56 -7.08 17.57
CA ASP A 432 26.97 -5.82 16.97
C ASP A 432 28.47 -5.76 16.71
N ASN A 433 29.31 -6.33 17.59
CA ASN A 433 30.74 -6.44 17.37
C ASN A 433 31.06 -7.28 16.13
N LEU A 434 30.40 -8.43 15.95
CA LEU A 434 30.55 -9.26 14.76
C LEU A 434 30.11 -8.52 13.50
N ALA A 435 29.00 -7.79 13.56
CA ALA A 435 28.52 -7.02 12.42
C ALA A 435 29.44 -5.85 12.04
N ALA A 436 30.09 -5.21 13.03
CA ALA A 436 31.09 -4.18 12.78
C ALA A 436 32.31 -4.74 12.05
N GLN A 437 32.83 -5.88 12.52
CA GLN A 437 33.98 -6.57 11.91
C GLN A 437 33.72 -6.96 10.45
N GLN A 438 32.49 -7.39 10.12
CA GLN A 438 32.13 -7.77 8.74
C GLN A 438 31.97 -6.58 7.79
N SER A 439 31.81 -5.36 8.29
CA SER A 439 31.43 -4.21 7.47
C SER A 439 32.60 -3.43 6.85
N ASP A 440 33.85 -3.87 7.06
CA ASP A 440 35.11 -3.21 6.62
C ASP A 440 35.28 -1.75 7.07
N ARG A 441 34.31 -1.23 7.84
CA ARG A 441 34.35 0.03 8.56
C ARG A 441 34.72 -0.28 9.99
N GLN A 442 36.02 -0.36 10.27
CA GLN A 442 36.53 -0.12 11.61
C GLN A 442 36.22 1.36 11.93
N ASP A 443 34.97 1.64 12.31
CA ASP A 443 34.65 2.89 12.98
C ASP A 443 35.22 2.77 14.40
N PRO A 444 36.31 3.48 14.75
CA PRO A 444 36.94 3.37 16.06
C PRO A 444 35.97 3.75 17.20
N ASN A 445 34.87 4.44 16.87
CA ASN A 445 33.82 4.81 17.81
C ASN A 445 32.69 3.77 17.91
N HIS A 446 32.75 2.63 17.21
CA HIS A 446 31.71 1.59 17.32
C HIS A 446 31.66 0.97 18.73
N LEU A 447 32.83 0.78 19.37
CA LEU A 447 32.90 0.28 20.74
C LEU A 447 32.43 1.33 21.76
N LEU A 448 32.59 2.63 21.46
CA LEU A 448 32.03 3.75 22.22
C LEU A 448 30.50 3.90 22.07
N LYS A 449 29.82 3.02 21.33
CA LYS A 449 28.35 2.92 21.31
C LYS A 449 27.80 2.06 22.44
N TRP A 450 28.66 1.43 23.24
CA TRP A 450 28.29 0.55 24.35
C TRP A 450 28.94 0.96 25.68
N PHE A 451 29.95 1.84 25.64
CA PHE A 451 30.71 2.41 26.75
C PHE A 451 30.89 3.91 26.51
#